data_AF-A0A2U4BKB4-F1
#
_entry.id   AF-A0A2U4BKB4-F1
#
_cell.length_a   1.000
_cell.length_b   1.000
_cell.length_c   1.000
_cell.angle_alpha   90.00
_cell.angle_beta   90.00
_cell.angle_gamma   90.00
#
_symmetry.space_group_name_H-M   'P 1'
#
loop_
_entity.id
_entity.type
_entity.pdbx_description
1 polymer ?
#
loop_
_entity_poly.entity_id
_entity_poly.type
_entity_poly.pdbx_seq_one_letter_code
_entity_poly.pdbx_strand_id
1 'polypeptide(L)'
;MASESETLNPSARIMTFYPTMEEFRNFSRYIAYIESQGAHRAGLAKVVPPKEWKPRASYDDIDDLVIPAPIQQLVTGQSGLFTQYNIQKKAMTVREFRKIANSDKYCTPRYSEFEELERKYWKNLTFNPPIYGADVNGTLYEKHVDEWNIGRLKTILDLVEKESGITIEGVNTPYLYFGMWKTSFAWHTEDMDLYSINYLHFGEPKSWYSVPPEHGKRLERLAKGFFPGSAQSCEAFLRHKMTLISPLMLKKYGIPFDKVTQEAGEFMITFPYGYHAGFNHGFNCAESTNFATRRWIEYGKQAVLGSSRAGRLAGSRLAPVVLAWIDSRGKVDVDHPGSNAEPHL
;
A
#
# COMPACT_ATOMS: atom_id res chain seq x y z
N MET A 1 -11.89 21.50 24.65
CA MET A 1 -10.88 20.53 25.11
C MET A 1 -10.71 19.54 23.98
N ALA A 2 -9.49 19.33 23.49
CA ALA A 2 -9.23 18.30 22.48
C ALA A 2 -9.57 16.92 23.09
N SER A 3 -10.21 16.04 22.33
CA SER A 3 -10.48 14.67 22.82
C SER A 3 -9.15 13.93 23.06
N GLU A 4 -9.09 12.95 23.97
CA GLU A 4 -7.86 12.18 24.23
C GLU A 4 -7.23 11.61 22.93
N SER A 5 -8.07 11.27 21.94
CA SER A 5 -7.66 10.82 20.60
C SER A 5 -6.82 11.85 19.81
N GLU A 6 -7.12 13.16 19.94
CA GLU A 6 -6.40 14.23 19.24
C GLU A 6 -5.01 14.51 19.84
N THR A 7 -4.75 14.03 21.06
CA THR A 7 -3.48 14.25 21.78
C THR A 7 -2.36 13.31 21.33
N LEU A 8 -2.70 12.15 20.77
CA LEU A 8 -1.73 11.14 20.31
C LEU A 8 -1.30 11.43 18.87
N ASN A 9 0.02 11.42 18.63
CA ASN A 9 0.65 11.82 17.36
C ASN A 9 0.06 13.13 16.77
N PRO A 10 0.11 14.26 17.50
CA PRO A 10 -0.55 15.50 17.09
C PRO A 10 0.04 16.10 15.81
N SER A 11 1.29 15.75 15.48
CA SER A 11 1.94 16.14 14.23
C SER A 11 1.60 15.24 13.03
N ALA A 12 0.84 14.16 13.24
CA ALA A 12 0.51 13.16 12.21
C ALA A 12 1.74 12.66 11.42
N ARG A 13 2.85 12.40 12.13
CA ARG A 13 4.12 11.94 11.53
C ARG A 13 4.14 10.42 11.41
N ILE A 14 4.85 9.92 10.40
CA ILE A 14 5.04 8.48 10.20
C ILE A 14 5.80 7.91 11.40
N MET A 15 5.21 6.90 12.04
CA MET A 15 5.81 6.23 13.19
C MET A 15 6.49 4.93 12.76
N THR A 16 7.58 4.58 13.44
CA THR A 16 8.29 3.30 13.27
C THR A 16 8.21 2.49 14.56
N PHE A 17 7.82 1.22 14.44
CA PHE A 17 7.64 0.30 15.57
C PHE A 17 8.60 -0.88 15.47
N TYR A 18 9.04 -1.38 16.64
CA TYR A 18 9.97 -2.50 16.79
C TYR A 18 9.38 -3.53 17.76
N PRO A 19 8.40 -4.35 17.33
CA PRO A 19 7.80 -5.38 18.18
C PRO A 19 8.82 -6.39 18.69
N THR A 20 8.61 -6.86 19.91
CA THR A 20 9.16 -8.13 20.38
C THR A 20 8.50 -9.30 19.64
N MET A 21 9.11 -10.49 19.66
CA MET A 21 8.51 -11.67 19.04
C MET A 21 7.15 -12.03 19.65
N GLU A 22 6.93 -11.77 20.95
CA GLU A 22 5.64 -11.99 21.60
C GLU A 22 4.55 -11.07 21.04
N GLU A 23 4.85 -9.77 20.91
CA GLU A 23 3.94 -8.78 20.32
C GLU A 23 3.68 -9.06 18.84
N PHE A 24 4.72 -9.51 18.12
CA PHE A 24 4.66 -9.78 16.69
C PHE A 24 3.77 -10.99 16.33
N ARG A 25 3.57 -11.95 17.23
CA ARG A 25 2.74 -13.15 16.95
C ARG A 25 1.30 -12.84 16.57
N ASN A 26 0.71 -11.77 17.07
CA ASN A 26 -0.68 -11.43 16.83
C ASN A 26 -0.81 -10.13 16.02
N PHE A 27 -0.90 -10.28 14.70
CA PHE A 27 -1.03 -9.18 13.74
C PHE A 27 -2.17 -8.21 14.13
N SER A 28 -3.41 -8.70 14.24
CA SER A 28 -4.59 -7.86 14.52
C SER A 28 -4.47 -7.10 15.84
N ARG A 29 -3.91 -7.73 16.89
CA ARG A 29 -3.66 -7.06 18.17
C ARG A 29 -2.59 -5.98 18.04
N TYR A 30 -1.53 -6.23 17.27
CA TYR A 30 -0.47 -5.26 17.06
C TYR A 30 -0.93 -4.07 16.21
N ILE A 31 -1.79 -4.29 15.21
CA ILE A 31 -2.44 -3.20 14.47
C ILE A 31 -3.26 -2.32 15.42
N ALA A 32 -4.07 -2.91 16.30
CA ALA A 32 -4.81 -2.14 17.30
C ALA A 32 -3.89 -1.35 18.25
N TYR A 33 -2.74 -1.92 18.62
CA TYR A 33 -1.72 -1.24 19.43
C TYR A 33 -1.11 -0.04 18.69
N ILE A 34 -0.63 -0.18 17.46
CA ILE A 34 -0.04 0.97 16.74
C ILE A 34 -1.09 2.07 16.48
N GLU A 35 -2.37 1.71 16.30
CA GLU A 35 -3.45 2.68 16.23
C GLU A 35 -3.66 3.42 17.55
N SER A 36 -3.58 2.74 18.70
CA SER A 36 -3.67 3.36 20.02
C SER A 36 -2.49 4.30 20.33
N GLN A 37 -1.39 4.20 19.59
CA GLN A 37 -0.28 5.16 19.65
C GLN A 37 -0.44 6.34 18.66
N GLY A 38 -1.51 6.36 17.86
CA GLY A 38 -1.78 7.42 16.88
C GLY A 38 -1.10 7.23 15.52
N ALA A 39 -0.59 6.02 15.20
CA ALA A 39 0.10 5.77 13.92
C ALA A 39 -0.79 6.04 12.70
N HIS A 40 -2.08 5.70 12.80
CA HIS A 40 -3.07 5.86 11.74
C HIS A 40 -3.25 7.32 11.27
N ARG A 41 -2.94 8.30 12.13
CA ARG A 41 -3.05 9.72 11.80
C ARG A 41 -2.12 10.14 10.66
N ALA A 42 -0.96 9.48 10.53
CA ALA A 42 -0.03 9.76 9.44
C ALA A 42 -0.46 9.14 8.11
N GLY A 43 -1.40 8.19 8.12
CA GLY A 43 -1.81 7.42 6.94
C GLY A 43 -0.85 6.28 6.57
N LEU A 44 0.33 6.23 7.20
CA LEU A 44 1.37 5.24 6.95
C LEU A 44 2.22 5.01 8.21
N ALA A 45 2.59 3.76 8.47
CA ALA A 45 3.54 3.39 9.53
C ALA A 45 4.53 2.34 9.05
N LYS A 46 5.71 2.32 9.67
CA LYS A 46 6.72 1.29 9.47
C LYS A 46 6.74 0.33 10.66
N VAL A 47 6.89 -0.97 10.40
CA VAL A 47 7.12 -1.99 11.42
C VAL A 47 8.37 -2.78 11.05
N VAL A 48 9.38 -2.74 11.91
CA VAL A 48 10.61 -3.51 11.76
C VAL A 48 10.46 -4.80 12.57
N PRO A 49 10.36 -5.97 11.94
CA PRO A 49 10.11 -7.22 12.65
C PRO A 49 11.28 -7.62 13.56
N PRO A 50 11.06 -8.52 14.53
CA PRO A 50 12.14 -9.11 15.33
C PRO A 50 13.24 -9.69 14.43
N LYS A 51 14.51 -9.53 14.82
CA LYS A 51 15.67 -9.89 13.98
C LYS A 51 15.75 -11.40 13.68
N GLU A 52 15.20 -12.21 14.57
CA GLU A 52 15.11 -13.66 14.47
C GLU A 52 14.01 -14.14 13.52
N TRP A 53 13.02 -13.29 13.22
CA TRP A 53 11.92 -13.65 12.32
C TRP A 53 12.36 -13.51 10.86
N LYS A 54 12.05 -14.54 10.07
CA LYS A 54 12.25 -14.54 8.61
C LYS A 54 11.06 -15.21 7.94
N PRO A 55 10.49 -14.62 6.87
CA PRO A 55 9.39 -15.24 6.15
C PRO A 55 9.85 -16.36 5.19
N ARG A 56 11.16 -16.40 4.88
CA ARG A 56 11.78 -17.37 3.97
C ARG A 56 13.26 -17.54 4.33
N ALA A 57 13.78 -18.75 4.16
CA ALA A 57 15.18 -19.09 4.40
C ALA A 57 16.13 -18.46 3.37
N SER A 58 15.81 -18.56 2.08
CA SER A 58 16.61 -18.04 0.96
C SER A 58 15.75 -17.64 -0.23
N TYR A 59 16.26 -16.75 -1.09
CA TYR A 59 15.59 -16.29 -2.32
C TYR A 59 16.27 -16.77 -3.61
N ASP A 60 17.17 -17.76 -3.53
CA ASP A 60 17.97 -18.21 -4.69
C ASP A 60 17.13 -18.98 -5.72
N ASP A 61 15.94 -19.44 -5.34
CA ASP A 61 15.05 -20.27 -6.14
C ASP A 61 13.96 -19.49 -6.90
N ILE A 62 13.96 -18.15 -6.82
CA ILE A 62 12.94 -17.32 -7.46
C ILE A 62 13.30 -16.90 -8.89
N ASP A 63 14.51 -17.20 -9.35
CA ASP A 63 15.03 -16.71 -10.63
C ASP A 63 14.18 -17.12 -11.83
N ASP A 64 13.59 -18.31 -11.78
CA ASP A 64 12.75 -18.88 -12.84
C ASP A 64 11.25 -18.53 -12.64
N LEU A 65 10.89 -17.77 -11.59
CA LEU A 65 9.54 -17.26 -11.40
C LEU A 65 9.16 -16.35 -12.58
N VAL A 66 7.97 -16.56 -13.12
CA VAL A 66 7.47 -15.82 -14.28
C VAL A 66 6.73 -14.57 -13.84
N ILE A 67 7.11 -13.43 -14.40
CA ILE A 67 6.37 -12.18 -14.37
C ILE A 67 5.48 -12.17 -15.63
N PRO A 68 4.17 -12.45 -15.53
CA PRO A 68 3.33 -12.69 -16.70
C PRO A 68 3.00 -11.41 -17.50
N ALA A 69 2.86 -10.27 -16.81
CA ALA A 69 2.43 -9.01 -17.42
C ALA A 69 3.27 -7.81 -16.92
N PRO A 70 4.59 -7.79 -17.14
CA PRO A 70 5.41 -6.64 -16.77
C PRO A 70 4.95 -5.38 -17.50
N ILE A 71 4.98 -4.23 -16.83
CA ILE A 71 4.50 -2.96 -17.38
C ILE A 71 5.65 -1.96 -17.54
N GLN A 72 5.76 -1.34 -18.71
CA GLN A 72 6.64 -0.19 -18.91
C GLN A 72 5.91 1.10 -18.54
N GLN A 73 6.49 1.89 -17.64
CA GLN A 73 5.87 3.09 -17.08
C GLN A 73 6.30 4.34 -17.85
N LEU A 74 5.49 4.74 -18.82
CA LEU A 74 5.70 5.99 -19.56
C LEU A 74 5.14 7.15 -18.74
N VAL A 75 5.97 8.15 -18.44
CA VAL A 75 5.52 9.33 -17.68
C VAL A 75 5.60 10.58 -18.54
N THR A 76 4.51 11.35 -18.56
CA THR A 76 4.43 12.66 -19.22
C THR A 76 4.07 13.73 -18.20
N GLY A 77 4.59 14.95 -18.39
CA GLY A 77 4.36 16.05 -17.47
C GLY A 77 5.64 16.82 -17.17
N GLN A 78 5.53 17.82 -16.31
CA GLN A 78 6.61 18.73 -15.97
C GLN A 78 6.33 19.43 -14.63
N SER A 79 7.36 20.09 -14.08
CA SER A 79 7.23 20.94 -12.89
C SER A 79 6.58 20.23 -11.69
N GLY A 80 6.85 18.94 -11.52
CA GLY A 80 6.36 18.18 -10.37
C GLY A 80 4.93 17.65 -10.50
N LEU A 81 4.30 17.77 -11.67
CA LEU A 81 2.96 17.25 -12.00
C LEU A 81 3.08 16.34 -13.22
N PHE A 82 2.72 15.07 -13.06
CA PHE A 82 2.86 14.09 -14.13
C PHE A 82 1.69 13.10 -14.17
N THR A 83 1.49 12.54 -15.37
CA THR A 83 0.59 11.42 -15.63
C THR A 83 1.42 10.24 -16.12
N GLN A 84 1.24 9.09 -15.48
CA GLN A 84 1.85 7.82 -15.84
C GLN A 84 0.89 6.99 -16.70
N TYR A 85 1.44 6.32 -17.71
CA TYR A 85 0.74 5.36 -18.57
C TYR A 85 1.50 4.04 -18.55
N ASN A 86 0.76 2.93 -18.48
CA ASN A 86 1.35 1.60 -18.42
C ASN A 86 1.24 0.94 -19.80
N ILE A 87 2.38 0.50 -20.33
CA ILE A 87 2.45 -0.29 -21.57
C ILE A 87 2.85 -1.71 -21.19
N GLN A 88 1.93 -2.66 -21.33
CA GLN A 88 2.22 -4.07 -21.05
C GLN A 88 3.32 -4.60 -21.99
N LYS A 89 4.26 -5.34 -21.42
CA LYS A 89 5.36 -6.02 -22.11
C LYS A 89 5.11 -7.54 -22.09
N LYS A 90 5.89 -8.26 -22.89
CA LYS A 90 5.85 -9.73 -22.88
C LYS A 90 6.31 -10.27 -21.53
N ALA A 91 5.77 -11.42 -21.14
CA ALA A 91 6.19 -12.13 -19.95
C ALA A 91 7.72 -12.36 -19.95
N MET A 92 8.30 -12.36 -18.76
CA MET A 92 9.73 -12.60 -18.55
C MET A 92 9.94 -13.23 -17.18
N THR A 93 11.08 -13.88 -16.98
CA THR A 93 11.51 -14.42 -15.69
C THR A 93 12.07 -13.33 -14.77
N VAL A 94 12.12 -13.59 -13.47
CA VAL A 94 12.82 -12.72 -12.51
C VAL A 94 14.30 -12.56 -12.87
N ARG A 95 14.95 -13.63 -13.37
CA ARG A 95 16.34 -13.58 -13.85
C ARG A 95 16.53 -12.57 -14.97
N GLU A 96 15.65 -12.60 -15.98
CA GLU A 96 15.68 -11.65 -17.10
C GLU A 96 15.40 -10.22 -16.62
N PHE A 97 14.40 -10.05 -15.75
CA PHE A 97 14.05 -8.75 -15.17
C PHE A 97 15.22 -8.16 -14.38
N ARG A 98 15.87 -8.94 -13.51
CA ARG A 98 17.05 -8.52 -12.73
C ARG A 98 18.20 -8.11 -13.64
N LYS A 99 18.44 -8.85 -14.73
CA LYS A 99 19.46 -8.51 -15.73
C LYS A 99 19.17 -7.16 -16.38
N ILE A 100 17.91 -6.85 -16.71
CA ILE A 100 17.51 -5.55 -17.25
C ILE A 100 17.69 -4.45 -16.20
N ALA A 101 17.16 -4.66 -14.99
CA ALA A 101 17.21 -3.71 -13.88
C ALA A 101 18.65 -3.27 -13.55
N ASN A 102 19.60 -4.20 -13.61
CA ASN A 102 21.01 -3.95 -13.29
C ASN A 102 21.87 -3.57 -14.50
N SER A 103 21.30 -3.46 -15.70
CA SER A 103 22.03 -2.98 -16.87
C SER A 103 22.35 -1.49 -16.75
N ASP A 104 23.43 -1.02 -17.39
CA ASP A 104 23.86 0.40 -17.37
C ASP A 104 22.75 1.38 -17.76
N LYS A 105 21.78 0.92 -18.55
CA LYS A 105 20.63 1.72 -18.97
C LYS A 105 19.63 1.97 -17.84
N TYR A 106 19.38 0.98 -16.99
CA TYR A 106 18.31 1.01 -15.99
C TYR A 106 18.80 0.99 -14.55
N CYS A 107 20.10 0.79 -14.32
CA CYS A 107 20.66 0.74 -12.98
C CYS A 107 20.45 2.06 -12.23
N THR A 108 20.46 1.95 -10.92
CA THR A 108 20.42 3.11 -10.02
C THR A 108 21.59 4.04 -10.32
N PRO A 109 21.35 5.36 -10.52
CA PRO A 109 22.43 6.31 -10.69
C PRO A 109 23.22 6.41 -9.39
N ARG A 110 24.52 6.70 -9.44
CA ARG A 110 25.31 6.98 -8.22
C ARG A 110 24.70 8.13 -7.44
N TYR A 111 24.69 8.08 -6.11
CA TYR A 111 24.23 9.14 -5.22
C TYR A 111 24.92 9.00 -3.86
N SER A 112 24.92 10.06 -3.05
CA SER A 112 25.57 10.08 -1.74
C SER A 112 24.56 9.93 -0.59
N GLU A 113 23.40 10.57 -0.72
CA GLU A 113 22.34 10.62 0.29
C GLU A 113 20.97 10.51 -0.37
N PHE A 114 19.94 10.16 0.40
CA PHE A 114 18.59 9.97 -0.10
C PHE A 114 18.04 11.24 -0.80
N GLU A 115 18.30 12.44 -0.28
CA GLU A 115 17.84 13.68 -0.92
C GLU A 115 18.40 13.85 -2.33
N GLU A 116 19.62 13.38 -2.60
CA GLU A 116 20.20 13.39 -3.95
C GLU A 116 19.46 12.44 -4.88
N LEU A 117 19.16 11.22 -4.40
CA LEU A 117 18.42 10.22 -5.18
C LEU A 117 16.98 10.69 -5.46
N GLU A 118 16.30 11.27 -4.47
CA GLU A 118 14.96 11.85 -4.59
C GLU A 118 14.93 12.97 -5.63
N ARG A 119 15.94 13.87 -5.63
CA ARG A 119 16.09 14.90 -6.67
C ARG A 119 16.28 14.28 -8.06
N LYS A 120 17.11 13.25 -8.19
CA LYS A 120 17.35 12.54 -9.46
C LYS A 120 16.09 11.84 -9.97
N TYR A 121 15.31 11.23 -9.09
CA TYR A 121 14.04 10.61 -9.42
C TYR A 121 13.08 11.62 -10.06
N TRP A 122 12.75 12.71 -9.35
CA TRP A 122 11.80 13.71 -9.83
C TRP A 122 12.29 14.48 -11.06
N LYS A 123 13.60 14.73 -11.18
CA LYS A 123 14.20 15.40 -12.34
C LYS A 123 14.13 14.54 -13.61
N ASN A 124 14.33 13.23 -13.47
CA ASN A 124 14.51 12.34 -14.62
C ASN A 124 13.30 11.46 -14.91
N LEU A 125 12.19 11.63 -14.21
CA LEU A 125 11.02 10.74 -14.24
C LEU A 125 10.47 10.45 -15.65
N THR A 126 10.51 11.44 -16.56
CA THR A 126 10.02 11.31 -17.94
C THR A 126 11.00 10.65 -18.92
N PHE A 127 12.28 10.51 -18.56
CA PHE A 127 13.32 9.93 -19.41
C PHE A 127 13.51 8.44 -19.14
N ASN A 128 13.79 7.63 -20.16
CA ASN A 128 14.04 6.19 -20.01
C ASN A 128 12.94 5.46 -19.17
N PRO A 129 11.77 5.21 -19.76
CA PRO A 129 10.64 4.56 -19.08
C PRO A 129 11.03 3.21 -18.47
N PRO A 130 10.97 3.04 -17.13
CA PRO A 130 11.36 1.79 -16.46
C PRO A 130 10.30 0.70 -16.67
N ILE A 131 10.65 -0.55 -16.35
CA ILE A 131 9.75 -1.70 -16.41
C ILE A 131 9.47 -2.15 -14.98
N TYR A 132 8.20 -2.40 -14.64
CA TYR A 132 7.79 -2.85 -13.32
C TYR A 132 7.08 -4.20 -13.43
N GLY A 133 7.55 -5.20 -12.69
CA GLY A 133 6.89 -6.49 -12.55
C GLY A 133 5.86 -6.43 -11.45
N ALA A 134 4.78 -5.68 -11.66
CA ALA A 134 3.72 -5.47 -10.67
C ALA A 134 2.59 -6.50 -10.80
N ASP A 135 1.82 -6.62 -9.72
CA ASP A 135 0.56 -7.39 -9.67
C ASP A 135 0.75 -8.87 -10.08
N VAL A 136 1.86 -9.48 -9.63
CA VAL A 136 2.14 -10.89 -9.86
C VAL A 136 1.50 -11.72 -8.74
N ASN A 137 0.48 -12.50 -9.05
CA ASN A 137 -0.15 -13.42 -8.10
C ASN A 137 0.87 -14.39 -7.48
N GLY A 138 0.96 -14.42 -6.15
CA GLY A 138 1.81 -15.37 -5.43
C GLY A 138 2.30 -14.85 -4.08
N THR A 139 2.96 -15.74 -3.34
CA THR A 139 3.62 -15.41 -2.08
C THR A 139 5.00 -16.04 -2.04
N LEU A 140 5.97 -15.34 -1.45
CA LEU A 140 7.30 -15.85 -1.17
C LEU A 140 7.45 -16.36 0.26
N TYR A 141 6.41 -16.27 1.09
CA TYR A 141 6.40 -16.82 2.44
C TYR A 141 6.47 -18.34 2.40
N GLU A 142 7.26 -18.91 3.31
CA GLU A 142 7.24 -20.35 3.54
C GLU A 142 5.95 -20.78 4.23
N LYS A 143 5.50 -22.02 3.92
CA LYS A 143 4.21 -22.52 4.40
C LYS A 143 4.08 -22.57 5.92
N HIS A 144 5.20 -22.72 6.64
CA HIS A 144 5.21 -22.87 8.09
C HIS A 144 5.20 -21.54 8.85
N VAL A 145 5.38 -20.40 8.17
CA VAL A 145 5.41 -19.07 8.80
C VAL A 145 3.97 -18.62 9.06
N ASP A 146 3.63 -18.39 10.32
CA ASP A 146 2.28 -17.99 10.72
C ASP A 146 2.18 -16.53 11.15
N GLU A 147 3.27 -15.96 11.68
CA GLU A 147 3.32 -14.56 12.07
C GLU A 147 3.40 -13.67 10.83
N TRP A 148 2.45 -12.72 10.72
CA TRP A 148 2.44 -11.70 9.67
C TRP A 148 2.56 -12.26 8.24
N ASN A 149 2.00 -13.45 8.03
CA ASN A 149 1.93 -14.07 6.71
C ASN A 149 0.91 -13.33 5.85
N ILE A 150 1.39 -12.59 4.84
CA ILE A 150 0.55 -11.75 3.97
C ILE A 150 -0.52 -12.59 3.26
N GLY A 151 -0.24 -13.85 2.92
CA GLY A 151 -1.23 -14.74 2.33
C GLY A 151 -2.36 -15.18 3.27
N ARG A 152 -2.28 -14.88 4.58
CA ARG A 152 -3.28 -15.30 5.59
C ARG A 152 -3.18 -14.49 6.89
N LEU A 153 -3.51 -13.20 6.83
CA LEU A 153 -3.40 -12.28 7.97
C LEU A 153 -4.42 -12.53 9.09
N LYS A 154 -5.46 -13.34 8.85
CA LYS A 154 -6.52 -13.70 9.80
C LYS A 154 -7.30 -12.48 10.29
N THR A 155 -7.70 -11.60 9.37
CA THR A 155 -8.48 -10.40 9.70
C THR A 155 -9.94 -10.52 9.25
N ILE A 156 -10.77 -9.49 9.52
CA ILE A 156 -12.18 -9.52 9.12
C ILE A 156 -12.38 -9.59 7.61
N LEU A 157 -11.38 -9.22 6.80
CA LEU A 157 -11.46 -9.35 5.34
C LEU A 157 -11.49 -10.83 4.91
N ASP A 158 -10.78 -11.70 5.63
CA ASP A 158 -10.79 -13.15 5.38
C ASP A 158 -12.16 -13.76 5.73
N LEU A 159 -12.89 -13.16 6.68
CA LEU A 159 -14.28 -13.55 6.97
C LEU A 159 -15.21 -13.18 5.83
N VAL A 160 -15.02 -12.01 5.20
CA VAL A 160 -15.78 -11.59 4.01
C VAL A 160 -15.58 -12.60 2.89
N GLU A 161 -14.33 -13.01 2.61
CA GLU A 161 -14.06 -14.04 1.60
C GLU A 161 -14.73 -15.37 1.95
N LYS A 162 -14.54 -15.86 3.19
CA LYS A 162 -15.07 -17.16 3.62
C LYS A 162 -16.60 -17.22 3.56
N GLU A 163 -17.28 -16.14 3.92
CA GLU A 163 -18.75 -16.09 3.99
C GLU A 163 -19.41 -15.78 2.63
N SER A 164 -18.75 -14.99 1.78
CA SER A 164 -19.27 -14.64 0.45
C SER A 164 -18.83 -15.60 -0.66
N GLY A 165 -17.73 -16.35 -0.44
CA GLY A 165 -17.09 -17.19 -1.46
C GLY A 165 -16.38 -16.41 -2.56
N ILE A 166 -16.06 -15.12 -2.34
CA ILE A 166 -15.53 -14.22 -3.38
C ILE A 166 -14.05 -13.92 -3.13
N THR A 167 -13.20 -14.43 -4.03
CA THR A 167 -11.77 -14.12 -4.11
C THR A 167 -11.55 -12.94 -5.07
N ILE A 168 -10.78 -11.94 -4.64
CA ILE A 168 -10.43 -10.75 -5.41
C ILE A 168 -8.92 -10.61 -5.39
N GLU A 169 -8.31 -10.91 -6.55
CA GLU A 169 -6.86 -10.90 -6.70
C GLU A 169 -6.24 -9.57 -6.27
N GLY A 170 -5.22 -9.62 -5.41
CA GLY A 170 -4.52 -8.44 -4.88
C GLY A 170 -5.18 -7.74 -3.71
N VAL A 171 -6.46 -8.07 -3.41
CA VAL A 171 -7.18 -7.52 -2.27
C VAL A 171 -7.15 -8.50 -1.10
N ASN A 172 -7.60 -9.73 -1.33
CA ASN A 172 -7.51 -10.82 -0.36
C ASN A 172 -6.56 -11.94 -0.79
N THR A 173 -5.83 -11.74 -1.89
CA THR A 173 -4.70 -12.60 -2.27
C THR A 173 -3.43 -11.76 -2.39
N PRO A 174 -2.25 -12.34 -2.07
CA PRO A 174 -0.99 -11.62 -2.13
C PRO A 174 -0.55 -11.34 -3.56
N TYR A 175 -0.02 -10.13 -3.77
CA TYR A 175 0.71 -9.74 -4.97
C TYR A 175 2.19 -9.51 -4.69
N LEU A 176 3.02 -10.02 -5.60
CA LEU A 176 4.44 -9.73 -5.70
C LEU A 176 4.70 -8.57 -6.66
N TYR A 177 5.71 -7.77 -6.29
CA TYR A 177 6.14 -6.58 -7.00
C TYR A 177 7.65 -6.61 -7.18
N PHE A 178 8.11 -6.79 -8.43
CA PHE A 178 9.52 -6.71 -8.79
C PHE A 178 9.84 -5.32 -9.31
N GLY A 179 10.53 -4.52 -8.49
CA GLY A 179 10.92 -3.14 -8.78
C GLY A 179 12.28 -3.05 -9.48
N MET A 180 12.48 -1.96 -10.22
CA MET A 180 13.80 -1.49 -10.64
C MET A 180 13.89 0.01 -10.36
N TRP A 181 15.06 0.61 -10.55
CA TRP A 181 15.21 2.05 -10.36
C TRP A 181 14.11 2.80 -11.10
N LYS A 182 13.54 3.79 -10.41
CA LYS A 182 12.53 4.72 -10.93
C LYS A 182 11.13 4.12 -11.16
N THR A 183 10.91 2.81 -10.96
CA THR A 183 9.53 2.30 -11.00
C THR A 183 8.74 2.90 -9.84
N SER A 184 7.50 3.27 -10.13
CA SER A 184 6.70 4.18 -9.30
C SER A 184 5.31 3.62 -9.01
N PHE A 185 4.76 3.99 -7.86
CA PHE A 185 3.34 3.85 -7.55
C PHE A 185 2.75 5.23 -7.30
N ALA A 186 1.69 5.55 -8.05
CA ALA A 186 1.09 6.87 -8.05
C ALA A 186 0.27 7.16 -6.79
N TRP A 187 -0.14 8.42 -6.62
CA TRP A 187 -0.99 8.83 -5.50
C TRP A 187 -2.33 8.10 -5.54
N HIS A 188 -2.60 7.31 -4.50
CA HIS A 188 -3.87 6.60 -4.34
C HIS A 188 -4.14 6.29 -2.87
N THR A 189 -5.39 5.91 -2.60
CA THR A 189 -5.79 5.10 -1.45
C THR A 189 -6.09 3.68 -1.93
N GLU A 190 -6.11 2.72 -1.02
CA GLU A 190 -6.46 1.33 -1.33
C GLU A 190 -7.89 1.19 -1.87
N ASP A 191 -8.17 0.07 -2.54
CA ASP A 191 -9.53 -0.28 -2.93
C ASP A 191 -10.45 -0.34 -1.70
N MET A 192 -11.65 0.24 -1.82
CA MET A 192 -12.59 0.44 -0.69
C MET A 192 -11.98 1.16 0.52
N ASP A 193 -10.90 1.92 0.33
CA ASP A 193 -10.13 2.59 1.38
C ASP A 193 -9.72 1.62 2.51
N LEU A 194 -9.41 0.38 2.15
CA LEU A 194 -8.85 -0.64 3.05
C LEU A 194 -7.49 -0.22 3.64
N TYR A 195 -7.01 -1.01 4.59
CA TYR A 195 -5.58 -1.02 4.92
C TYR A 195 -4.82 -1.78 3.82
N SER A 196 -3.53 -1.51 3.70
CA SER A 196 -2.59 -2.42 3.04
C SER A 196 -1.38 -2.70 3.91
N ILE A 197 -0.82 -3.89 3.72
CA ILE A 197 0.48 -4.30 4.27
C ILE A 197 1.42 -4.57 3.11
N ASN A 198 2.65 -4.08 3.21
CA ASN A 198 3.70 -4.31 2.24
C ASN A 198 4.98 -4.77 2.95
N TYR A 199 5.53 -5.91 2.56
CA TYR A 199 6.82 -6.41 3.04
C TYR A 199 7.85 -6.35 1.93
N LEU A 200 9.01 -5.73 2.17
CA LEU A 200 10.11 -5.70 1.21
C LEU A 200 11.03 -6.90 1.46
N HIS A 201 10.88 -7.96 0.66
CA HIS A 201 11.61 -9.21 0.84
C HIS A 201 13.13 -9.04 0.74
N PHE A 202 13.59 -8.38 -0.32
CA PHE A 202 15.01 -8.18 -0.60
C PHE A 202 15.23 -7.05 -1.60
N GLY A 203 16.52 -6.70 -1.78
CA GLY A 203 16.99 -5.78 -2.79
C GLY A 203 17.01 -4.33 -2.31
N GLU A 204 16.98 -3.41 -3.27
CA GLU A 204 17.11 -1.98 -3.01
C GLU A 204 15.88 -1.37 -2.35
N PRO A 205 16.02 -0.23 -1.64
CA PRO A 205 14.93 0.34 -0.85
C PRO A 205 13.74 0.84 -1.67
N LYS A 206 12.62 1.08 -0.99
CA LYS A 206 11.40 1.69 -1.53
C LYS A 206 11.07 2.95 -0.74
N SER A 207 10.99 4.11 -1.39
CA SER A 207 10.57 5.35 -0.72
C SER A 207 9.08 5.59 -0.88
N TRP A 208 8.49 6.06 0.21
CA TRP A 208 7.07 6.35 0.35
C TRP A 208 6.87 7.82 0.73
N TYR A 209 5.81 8.39 0.18
CA TYR A 209 5.20 9.63 0.63
C TYR A 209 3.81 9.31 1.15
N SER A 210 3.39 9.97 2.22
CA SER A 210 2.03 9.82 2.75
C SER A 210 1.42 11.17 3.08
N VAL A 211 0.12 11.32 2.80
CA VAL A 211 -0.70 12.43 3.25
C VAL A 211 -1.63 11.91 4.36
N PRO A 212 -1.64 12.54 5.55
CA PRO A 212 -2.56 12.22 6.63
C PRO A 212 -4.02 12.11 6.15
N PRO A 213 -4.80 11.09 6.57
CA PRO A 213 -6.18 10.92 6.14
C PRO A 213 -7.06 12.17 6.36
N GLU A 214 -6.82 12.91 7.46
CA GLU A 214 -7.48 14.20 7.77
C GLU A 214 -7.25 15.29 6.72
N HIS A 215 -6.27 15.10 5.82
CA HIS A 215 -5.94 16.01 4.73
C HIS A 215 -6.17 15.41 3.33
N GLY A 216 -6.66 14.17 3.21
CA GLY A 216 -6.89 13.51 1.92
C GLY A 216 -7.76 14.33 0.96
N LYS A 217 -8.85 14.93 1.47
CA LYS A 217 -9.73 15.81 0.67
C LYS A 217 -9.04 17.07 0.13
N ARG A 218 -7.96 17.55 0.78
CA ARG A 218 -7.17 18.68 0.28
C ARG A 218 -6.31 18.25 -0.92
N LEU A 219 -5.72 17.05 -0.86
CA LEU A 219 -5.00 16.46 -2.00
C LEU A 219 -5.95 16.22 -3.18
N GLU A 220 -7.14 15.68 -2.95
CA GLU A 220 -8.16 15.49 -4.00
C GLU A 220 -8.51 16.80 -4.70
N ARG A 221 -8.76 17.89 -3.94
CA ARG A 221 -9.04 19.21 -4.52
C ARG A 221 -7.87 19.76 -5.33
N LEU A 222 -6.64 19.61 -4.81
CA LEU A 222 -5.43 20.00 -5.53
C LEU A 222 -5.31 19.25 -6.86
N ALA A 223 -5.48 17.93 -6.83
CA ALA A 223 -5.41 17.08 -8.00
C ALA A 223 -6.50 17.43 -9.02
N LYS A 224 -7.76 17.66 -8.59
CA LYS A 224 -8.84 18.11 -9.46
C LYS A 224 -8.50 19.43 -10.18
N GLY A 225 -7.84 20.36 -9.50
CA GLY A 225 -7.41 21.63 -10.09
C GLY A 225 -6.34 21.49 -11.18
N PHE A 226 -5.40 20.54 -11.02
CA PHE A 226 -4.31 20.32 -11.98
C PHE A 226 -4.63 19.33 -13.09
N PHE A 227 -5.57 18.43 -12.87
CA PHE A 227 -5.97 17.39 -13.81
C PHE A 227 -7.48 17.50 -14.14
N PRO A 228 -7.97 18.66 -14.63
CA PRO A 228 -9.40 18.92 -14.79
C PRO A 228 -10.08 17.95 -15.77
N GLY A 229 -9.40 17.55 -16.86
CA GLY A 229 -9.95 16.57 -17.81
C GLY A 229 -10.15 15.18 -17.19
N SER A 230 -9.23 14.74 -16.34
CA SER A 230 -9.36 13.49 -15.59
C SER A 230 -10.49 13.57 -14.56
N ALA A 231 -10.59 14.69 -13.84
CA ALA A 231 -11.62 14.93 -12.83
C ALA A 231 -13.04 14.98 -13.44
N GLN A 232 -13.19 15.59 -14.63
CA GLN A 232 -14.46 15.61 -15.36
C GLN A 232 -14.89 14.21 -15.79
N SER A 233 -13.93 13.34 -16.14
CA SER A 233 -14.20 11.98 -16.61
C SER A 233 -14.48 11.00 -15.46
N CYS A 234 -13.87 11.22 -14.30
CA CYS A 234 -14.05 10.38 -13.12
C CYS A 234 -13.79 11.17 -11.83
N GLU A 235 -14.76 11.18 -10.92
CA GLU A 235 -14.63 11.89 -9.65
C GLU A 235 -13.48 11.36 -8.79
N ALA A 236 -13.26 10.03 -8.82
CA ALA A 236 -12.21 9.33 -8.09
C ALA A 236 -11.03 8.94 -9.00
N PHE A 237 -10.65 9.79 -9.96
CA PHE A 237 -9.59 9.47 -10.94
C PHE A 237 -8.23 9.11 -10.33
N LEU A 238 -7.93 9.53 -9.09
CA LEU A 238 -6.71 9.10 -8.38
C LEU A 238 -6.66 7.58 -8.17
N ARG A 239 -7.81 6.90 -8.11
CA ARG A 239 -7.89 5.42 -8.08
C ARG A 239 -7.39 4.76 -9.36
N HIS A 240 -7.21 5.51 -10.45
CA HIS A 240 -6.59 4.98 -11.66
C HIS A 240 -5.09 4.74 -11.48
N LYS A 241 -4.48 5.19 -10.37
CA LYS A 241 -3.06 5.03 -10.04
C LYS A 241 -2.13 5.54 -11.16
N MET A 242 -2.49 6.68 -11.76
CA MET A 242 -1.75 7.33 -12.85
C MET A 242 -1.21 8.72 -12.51
N THR A 243 -1.60 9.31 -11.38
CA THR A 243 -1.27 10.71 -11.06
C THR A 243 -0.07 10.83 -10.13
N LEU A 244 0.99 11.47 -10.59
CA LEU A 244 2.22 11.70 -9.83
C LEU A 244 2.35 13.19 -9.51
N ILE A 245 2.50 13.50 -8.22
CA ILE A 245 2.65 14.86 -7.70
C ILE A 245 3.87 14.86 -6.78
N SER A 246 4.84 15.72 -7.08
CA SER A 246 6.09 15.81 -6.31
C SER A 246 5.89 16.43 -4.93
N PRO A 247 6.77 16.12 -3.94
CA PRO A 247 6.74 16.74 -2.62
C PRO A 247 6.90 18.27 -2.67
N LEU A 248 7.64 18.81 -3.65
CA LEU A 248 7.76 20.26 -3.85
C LEU A 248 6.41 20.90 -4.20
N MET A 249 5.60 20.22 -5.02
CA MET A 249 4.25 20.69 -5.35
C MET A 249 3.30 20.59 -4.15
N LEU A 250 3.37 19.51 -3.36
CA LEU A 250 2.60 19.40 -2.12
C LEU A 250 2.94 20.52 -1.14
N LYS A 251 4.24 20.78 -0.92
CA LYS A 251 4.73 21.86 -0.06
C LYS A 251 4.27 23.23 -0.55
N LYS A 252 4.38 23.50 -1.86
CA LYS A 252 3.98 24.78 -2.48
C LYS A 252 2.50 25.11 -2.25
N TYR A 253 1.62 24.10 -2.24
CA TYR A 253 0.19 24.26 -2.03
C TYR A 253 -0.25 23.93 -0.60
N GLY A 254 0.70 23.82 0.33
CA GLY A 254 0.45 23.62 1.75
C GLY A 254 -0.25 22.31 2.10
N ILE A 255 -0.12 21.26 1.27
CA ILE A 255 -0.61 19.92 1.59
C ILE A 255 0.39 19.27 2.55
N PRO A 256 0.01 18.95 3.80
CA PRO A 256 0.89 18.27 4.73
C PRO A 256 1.15 16.84 4.23
N PHE A 257 2.41 16.45 4.25
CA PHE A 257 2.84 15.12 3.89
C PHE A 257 4.09 14.76 4.69
N ASP A 258 4.38 13.47 4.76
CA ASP A 258 5.61 12.95 5.32
C ASP A 258 6.25 11.95 4.36
N LYS A 259 7.52 11.62 4.58
CA LYS A 259 8.27 10.69 3.73
C LYS A 259 9.08 9.70 4.56
N VAL A 260 9.17 8.47 4.07
CA VAL A 260 9.93 7.39 4.72
C VAL A 260 10.52 6.45 3.67
N THR A 261 11.72 5.94 3.91
CA THR A 261 12.33 4.89 3.09
C THR A 261 12.19 3.56 3.81
N GLN A 262 11.61 2.58 3.12
CA GLN A 262 11.48 1.19 3.54
C GLN A 262 12.68 0.41 3.02
N GLU A 263 13.42 -0.20 3.94
CA GLU A 263 14.56 -1.07 3.69
C GLU A 263 14.11 -2.54 3.58
N ALA A 264 14.97 -3.39 3.03
CA ALA A 264 14.68 -4.83 2.97
C ALA A 264 14.49 -5.42 4.37
N GLY A 265 13.49 -6.28 4.52
CA GLY A 265 13.10 -6.88 5.79
C GLY A 265 12.11 -6.06 6.60
N GLU A 266 11.67 -4.89 6.12
CA GLU A 266 10.71 -4.03 6.84
C GLU A 266 9.29 -4.11 6.27
N PHE A 267 8.30 -3.93 7.15
CA PHE A 267 6.90 -3.77 6.77
C PHE A 267 6.50 -2.30 6.70
N MET A 268 5.63 -2.00 5.73
CA MET A 268 4.86 -0.76 5.67
C MET A 268 3.37 -1.07 5.79
N ILE A 269 2.68 -0.31 6.62
CA ILE A 269 1.23 -0.41 6.84
C ILE A 269 0.58 0.91 6.42
N THR A 270 -0.27 0.87 5.40
CA THR A 270 -1.12 2.00 5.04
C THR A 270 -2.45 1.90 5.78
N PHE A 271 -3.02 3.04 6.15
CA PHE A 271 -4.27 3.13 6.89
C PHE A 271 -5.41 3.60 5.99
N PRO A 272 -6.68 3.32 6.35
CA PRO A 272 -7.84 3.77 5.61
C PRO A 272 -7.80 5.24 5.25
N TYR A 273 -8.01 5.51 3.96
CA TYR A 273 -7.98 6.85 3.36
C TYR A 273 -6.63 7.60 3.45
N GLY A 274 -5.56 6.90 3.84
CA GLY A 274 -4.19 7.40 3.80
C GLY A 274 -3.65 7.40 2.37
N TYR A 275 -3.66 8.58 1.73
CA TYR A 275 -3.07 8.72 0.40
C TYR A 275 -1.57 8.47 0.46
N HIS A 276 -1.06 7.68 -0.48
CA HIS A 276 0.36 7.39 -0.56
C HIS A 276 0.83 7.22 -2.01
N ALA A 277 2.11 7.48 -2.22
CA ALA A 277 2.83 7.35 -3.49
C ALA A 277 4.30 7.06 -3.22
N GLY A 278 5.07 6.70 -4.25
CA GLY A 278 6.48 6.42 -4.04
C GLY A 278 7.20 5.79 -5.22
N PHE A 279 8.44 5.37 -4.99
CA PHE A 279 9.32 4.83 -6.01
C PHE A 279 10.35 3.85 -5.45
N ASN A 280 10.83 2.94 -6.31
CA ASN A 280 11.88 1.98 -6.01
C ASN A 280 13.26 2.53 -6.35
N HIS A 281 14.25 2.23 -5.50
CA HIS A 281 15.62 2.71 -5.63
C HIS A 281 16.42 1.89 -6.63
N GLY A 282 16.05 0.63 -6.86
CA GLY A 282 16.74 -0.30 -7.76
C GLY A 282 16.02 -1.63 -7.82
N PHE A 283 16.74 -2.70 -8.17
CA PHE A 283 16.16 -4.04 -8.21
C PHE A 283 15.71 -4.49 -6.81
N ASN A 284 14.42 -4.78 -6.65
CA ASN A 284 13.87 -5.26 -5.38
C ASN A 284 12.64 -6.14 -5.59
N CYS A 285 12.19 -6.80 -4.52
CA CYS A 285 10.95 -7.56 -4.50
C CYS A 285 10.16 -7.27 -3.24
N ALA A 286 8.90 -6.87 -3.40
CA ALA A 286 7.96 -6.67 -2.32
C ALA A 286 6.74 -7.58 -2.47
N GLU A 287 6.11 -7.93 -1.36
CA GLU A 287 4.83 -8.64 -1.30
C GLU A 287 3.80 -7.76 -0.59
N SER A 288 2.56 -7.76 -1.05
CA SER A 288 1.51 -6.88 -0.53
C SER A 288 0.12 -7.53 -0.61
N THR A 289 -0.76 -7.17 0.30
CA THR A 289 -2.21 -7.43 0.20
C THR A 289 -2.99 -6.34 0.95
N ASN A 290 -4.31 -6.31 0.79
CA ASN A 290 -5.19 -5.53 1.66
C ASN A 290 -5.65 -6.32 2.88
N PHE A 291 -6.02 -5.61 3.93
CA PHE A 291 -6.66 -6.19 5.10
C PHE A 291 -7.65 -5.20 5.74
N ALA A 292 -8.49 -5.70 6.62
CA ALA A 292 -9.50 -4.90 7.30
C ALA A 292 -9.48 -5.08 8.83
N THR A 293 -9.89 -4.03 9.53
CA THR A 293 -10.21 -4.02 10.97
C THR A 293 -11.63 -3.46 11.16
N ARG A 294 -12.20 -3.57 12.37
CA ARG A 294 -13.54 -3.00 12.64
C ARG A 294 -13.62 -1.49 12.32
N ARG A 295 -12.53 -0.74 12.54
CA ARG A 295 -12.46 0.71 12.26
C ARG A 295 -12.66 1.03 10.77
N TRP A 296 -12.25 0.13 9.88
CA TRP A 296 -12.39 0.35 8.43
C TRP A 296 -13.84 0.35 7.96
N ILE A 297 -14.77 -0.33 8.64
CA ILE A 297 -16.15 -0.52 8.17
C ILE A 297 -16.80 0.81 7.74
N GLU A 298 -16.62 1.88 8.51
CA GLU A 298 -17.18 3.20 8.17
C GLU A 298 -16.50 3.86 6.97
N TYR A 299 -15.19 3.65 6.78
CA TYR A 299 -14.49 4.07 5.57
C TYR A 299 -15.00 3.31 4.35
N GLY A 300 -15.17 1.98 4.47
CA GLY A 300 -15.70 1.14 3.39
C GLY A 300 -17.10 1.55 2.95
N LYS A 301 -17.99 1.94 3.87
CA LYS A 301 -19.32 2.46 3.56
C LYS A 301 -19.29 3.79 2.78
N GLN A 302 -18.29 4.63 3.04
CA GLN A 302 -18.19 5.99 2.50
C GLN A 302 -17.22 6.10 1.31
N ALA A 303 -16.56 5.00 0.93
CA ALA A 303 -15.56 4.98 -0.12
C ALA A 303 -16.15 5.43 -1.46
N VAL A 304 -15.60 6.52 -2.02
CA VAL A 304 -15.99 6.99 -3.35
C VAL A 304 -15.33 6.12 -4.40
N LEU A 305 -16.11 5.39 -5.19
CA LEU A 305 -15.60 4.45 -6.19
C LEU A 305 -15.48 5.10 -7.57
N GLY A 306 -14.51 4.62 -8.35
CA GLY A 306 -14.32 5.07 -9.72
C GLY A 306 -15.51 4.67 -10.61
N SER A 307 -16.24 5.65 -11.15
CA SER A 307 -17.36 5.41 -12.07
C SER A 307 -16.91 4.95 -13.46
N SER A 308 -15.64 5.16 -13.84
CA SER A 308 -15.10 4.84 -15.17
C SER A 308 -14.60 3.39 -15.27
N ARG A 309 -14.55 2.79 -16.48
CA ARG A 309 -14.09 1.41 -16.70
C ARG A 309 -12.67 1.14 -16.16
N ALA A 310 -11.80 2.16 -16.16
CA ALA A 310 -10.43 2.09 -15.62
C ALA A 310 -10.39 2.06 -14.08
N GLY A 311 -11.37 2.68 -13.40
CA GLY A 311 -11.51 2.65 -11.94
C GLY A 311 -12.33 1.46 -11.41
N ARG A 312 -12.82 0.57 -12.29
CA ARG A 312 -13.71 -0.56 -11.92
C ARG A 312 -13.01 -1.86 -11.55
N LEU A 313 -11.69 -1.98 -11.71
CA LEU A 313 -11.05 -3.29 -11.83
C LEU A 313 -11.02 -4.14 -10.53
N ALA A 314 -11.05 -3.53 -9.33
CA ALA A 314 -11.17 -4.27 -8.06
C ALA A 314 -12.30 -3.75 -7.15
N GLY A 315 -12.32 -2.43 -6.84
CA GLY A 315 -13.33 -1.83 -5.96
C GLY A 315 -14.80 -2.08 -6.37
N SER A 316 -15.11 -2.23 -7.67
CA SER A 316 -16.50 -2.46 -8.11
C SER A 316 -17.03 -3.87 -7.85
N ARG A 317 -16.15 -4.87 -7.73
CA ARG A 317 -16.52 -6.25 -7.34
C ARG A 317 -16.56 -6.40 -5.82
N LEU A 318 -15.68 -5.69 -5.12
CA LEU A 318 -15.60 -5.73 -3.66
C LEU A 318 -16.76 -4.98 -3.00
N ALA A 319 -17.17 -3.83 -3.54
CA ALA A 319 -18.16 -2.96 -2.90
C ALA A 319 -19.51 -3.63 -2.62
N PRO A 320 -20.19 -4.31 -3.57
CA PRO A 320 -21.48 -4.91 -3.29
C PRO A 320 -21.39 -6.00 -2.22
N VAL A 321 -20.30 -6.76 -2.23
CA VAL A 321 -20.07 -7.88 -1.30
C VAL A 321 -19.79 -7.38 0.10
N VAL A 322 -18.89 -6.40 0.21
CA VAL A 322 -18.53 -5.77 1.48
C VAL A 322 -19.72 -5.04 2.07
N LEU A 323 -20.46 -4.25 1.28
CA LEU A 323 -21.63 -3.54 1.76
C LEU A 323 -22.73 -4.50 2.19
N ALA A 324 -23.01 -5.55 1.42
CA ALA A 324 -23.98 -6.58 1.82
C ALA A 324 -23.57 -7.31 3.10
N TRP A 325 -22.28 -7.63 3.26
CA TRP A 325 -21.75 -8.24 4.47
C TRP A 325 -21.91 -7.30 5.67
N ILE A 326 -21.55 -6.02 5.52
CA ILE A 326 -21.72 -4.98 6.54
C ILE A 326 -23.19 -4.84 6.94
N ASP A 327 -24.11 -4.76 5.98
CA ASP A 327 -25.55 -4.58 6.22
C ASP A 327 -26.18 -5.80 6.89
N SER A 328 -25.75 -7.01 6.53
CA SER A 328 -26.21 -8.26 7.17
C SER A 328 -25.84 -8.34 8.66
N ARG A 329 -24.74 -7.70 9.05
CA ARG A 329 -24.21 -7.67 10.43
C ARG A 329 -24.67 -6.43 11.20
N GLY A 330 -25.11 -5.37 10.52
CA GLY A 330 -25.69 -4.15 11.08
C GLY A 330 -27.04 -4.32 11.79
N LYS A 331 -27.53 -5.56 11.94
CA LYS A 331 -28.72 -5.92 12.73
C LYS A 331 -28.42 -6.78 13.96
N VAL A 332 -27.16 -7.03 14.30
CA VAL A 332 -26.81 -7.81 15.50
C VAL A 332 -25.95 -6.95 16.40
N ASP A 333 -26.52 -6.45 17.49
CA ASP A 333 -25.77 -6.07 18.68
C ASP A 333 -24.97 -7.29 19.12
N VAL A 334 -23.64 -7.24 18.92
CA VAL A 334 -22.75 -8.30 19.39
C VAL A 334 -22.22 -7.88 20.75
N ASP A 335 -23.09 -8.01 21.76
CA ASP A 335 -22.67 -8.05 23.16
C ASP A 335 -21.72 -9.23 23.39
N HIS A 336 -20.85 -9.04 24.37
CA HIS A 336 -19.65 -9.82 24.70
C HIS A 336 -19.81 -11.35 24.68
N PRO A 337 -18.80 -12.12 24.23
CA PRO A 337 -18.67 -13.49 24.67
C PRO A 337 -18.00 -13.49 26.06
N GLY A 338 -18.79 -13.60 27.12
CA GLY A 338 -18.28 -14.06 28.42
C GLY A 338 -18.81 -13.33 29.66
N SER A 339 -20.09 -13.54 30.01
CA SER A 339 -20.52 -13.49 31.41
C SER A 339 -21.80 -14.31 31.61
N ASN A 340 -21.71 -15.63 31.43
CA ASN A 340 -22.67 -16.54 32.07
C ASN A 340 -22.08 -16.95 33.42
N ALA A 341 -22.34 -16.12 34.43
CA ALA A 341 -22.39 -16.58 35.81
C ALA A 341 -23.88 -16.63 36.18
N GLU A 342 -24.45 -17.83 36.16
CA GLU A 342 -25.78 -18.08 36.73
C GLU A 342 -25.73 -17.86 38.25
N PRO A 343 -26.76 -17.24 38.86
CA PRO A 343 -26.90 -17.18 40.29
C PRO A 343 -27.92 -18.21 40.77
N HIS A 344 -27.52 -19.27 41.45
CA HIS A 344 -28.44 -20.05 42.27
C HIS A 344 -27.76 -20.56 43.55
N LEU A 345 -28.29 -20.06 44.67
CA LEU A 345 -28.45 -20.62 46.02
C LEU A 345 -27.49 -21.70 46.52
#